data_AF-A7SGE4-F1
#
_entry.id   AF-A7SGE4-F1
#
_cell.length_a   1.000
_cell.length_b   1.000
_cell.length_c   1.000
_cell.angle_alpha   90.00
_cell.angle_beta   90.00
_cell.angle_gamma   90.00
#
_symmetry.space_group_name_H-M   'P 1'
#
loop_
_entity.id
_entity.type
_entity.pdbx_description
1 polymer ?
#
loop_
_entity_poly.entity_id
_entity_poly.type
_entity_poly.pdbx_seq_one_letter_code
_entity_poly.pdbx_strand_id
1 'polypeptide(L)'
;MEVDGDKKDSMISLDDDDDDENSNGSSVVELEQEEKKKCMKAILLQFAENYRPAYYGTHRKKSKKISPKNPFKKDEVLLDYEVDSDEEWEEEEPGESLSNSEGEDEDNEDNDEDDEDEGFFVPHGYLSDDEGIEEDEEVC
;
A
#
# COMPACT_ATOMS: atom_id res chain seq x y z
N MET A 1 9.43 62.42 -30.87
CA MET A 1 10.01 61.59 -29.79
C MET A 1 9.10 61.81 -28.60
N GLU A 2 8.03 61.03 -28.54
CA GLU A 2 7.19 60.92 -27.35
C GLU A 2 7.98 60.14 -26.30
N VAL A 3 7.97 60.63 -25.06
CA VAL A 3 8.67 60.03 -23.92
C VAL A 3 7.72 59.08 -23.19
N ASP A 4 8.22 57.87 -22.95
CA ASP A 4 7.54 56.76 -22.27
C ASP A 4 7.12 57.09 -20.82
N GLY A 5 5.95 56.57 -20.44
CA GLY A 5 5.85 55.47 -19.46
C GLY A 5 6.19 55.71 -17.99
N ASP A 6 5.21 55.38 -17.14
CA ASP A 6 5.35 54.84 -15.78
C ASP A 6 5.50 55.79 -14.58
N LYS A 7 4.36 56.06 -13.94
CA LYS A 7 4.20 55.92 -12.47
C LYS A 7 2.74 56.08 -12.05
N LYS A 8 2.44 55.48 -10.89
CA LYS A 8 1.24 55.58 -10.01
C LYS A 8 0.30 54.39 -10.14
N ASP A 9 -0.16 53.72 -9.08
CA ASP A 9 0.17 53.72 -7.66
C ASP A 9 -0.25 52.32 -7.16
N SER A 10 0.55 51.76 -6.26
CA SER A 10 0.22 50.59 -5.45
C SER A 10 -1.01 50.90 -4.58
N MET A 11 -2.12 50.18 -4.79
CA MET A 11 -3.28 50.24 -3.90
C MET A 11 -3.29 49.03 -2.96
N ILE A 12 -2.81 49.28 -1.74
CA ILE A 12 -3.25 48.66 -0.48
C ILE A 12 -4.66 49.24 -0.20
N SER A 13 -5.67 48.62 0.43
CA SER A 13 -5.81 47.54 1.41
C SER A 13 -7.32 47.23 1.45
N LEU A 14 -7.73 46.10 2.01
CA LEU A 14 -8.67 46.07 3.14
C LEU A 14 -8.82 44.63 3.58
N ASP A 15 -8.33 44.41 4.79
CA ASP A 15 -8.66 43.33 5.70
C ASP A 15 -10.18 43.21 5.84
N ASP A 16 -10.70 42.00 5.64
CA ASP A 16 -11.93 41.55 6.29
C ASP A 16 -11.50 40.53 7.33
N ASP A 17 -11.65 40.92 8.59
CA ASP A 17 -11.55 40.09 9.79
C ASP A 17 -12.59 38.96 9.73
N ASP A 18 -12.16 37.71 9.80
CA ASP A 18 -12.98 36.60 10.28
C ASP A 18 -12.19 35.90 11.40
N ASP A 19 -12.42 36.35 12.63
CA ASP A 19 -12.14 35.62 13.87
C ASP A 19 -13.00 34.33 13.88
N ASP A 20 -12.43 33.20 13.46
CA ASP A 20 -13.01 31.89 13.80
C ASP A 20 -12.43 31.44 15.15
N GLU A 21 -13.13 31.87 16.21
CA GLU A 21 -12.96 31.41 17.57
C GLU A 21 -13.03 29.88 17.63
N ASN A 22 -11.91 29.27 18.04
CA ASN A 22 -11.80 27.87 18.40
C ASN A 22 -12.69 27.54 19.60
N SER A 23 -13.98 27.33 19.34
CA SER A 23 -14.94 26.80 20.30
C SER A 23 -14.87 25.27 20.30
N ASN A 24 -13.99 24.75 21.14
CA ASN A 24 -14.05 23.39 21.65
C ASN A 24 -15.35 23.21 22.45
N GLY A 25 -16.45 22.97 21.73
CA GLY A 25 -17.74 22.58 22.26
C GLY A 25 -18.04 21.17 21.81
N SER A 26 -17.85 20.21 22.72
CA SER A 26 -18.20 18.81 22.54
C SER A 26 -19.67 18.68 22.12
N SER A 27 -19.89 18.43 20.84
CA SER A 27 -21.08 17.78 20.33
C SER A 27 -20.62 16.53 19.61
N VAL A 28 -20.96 15.37 20.18
CA VAL A 28 -20.75 14.05 19.60
C VAL A 28 -21.33 14.05 18.18
N VAL A 29 -20.46 14.23 17.19
CA VAL A 29 -20.74 13.92 15.81
C VAL A 29 -20.04 12.61 15.53
N GLU A 30 -20.83 11.55 15.49
CA GLU A 30 -20.46 10.28 14.89
C GLU A 30 -20.23 10.57 13.40
N LEU A 31 -19.03 11.03 13.09
CA LEU A 31 -18.54 11.16 11.73
C LEU A 31 -18.06 9.77 11.34
N GLU A 32 -19.00 8.91 10.93
CA GLU A 32 -18.70 7.82 10.03
C GLU A 32 -18.17 8.46 8.74
N GLN A 33 -16.87 8.76 8.75
CA GLN A 33 -16.13 9.04 7.54
C GLN A 33 -16.08 7.70 6.81
N GLU A 34 -17.06 7.45 5.94
CA GLU A 34 -16.94 6.44 4.90
C GLU A 34 -15.69 6.81 4.09
N GLU A 35 -14.56 6.22 4.47
CA GLU A 35 -13.34 6.31 3.70
C GLU A 35 -13.65 5.71 2.33
N LYS A 36 -13.91 6.58 1.35
CA LYS A 36 -14.11 6.17 -0.04
C LYS A 36 -12.85 5.46 -0.48
N LYS A 37 -12.88 4.13 -0.41
CA LYS A 37 -11.80 3.26 -0.89
C LYS A 37 -11.50 3.67 -2.32
N LYS A 38 -10.35 4.29 -2.50
CA LYS A 38 -9.92 4.73 -3.82
C LYS A 38 -9.80 3.48 -4.67
N CYS A 39 -10.71 3.31 -5.62
CA CYS A 39 -10.63 2.19 -6.56
C CYS A 39 -9.37 2.38 -7.41
N MET A 40 -8.35 1.61 -7.10
CA MET A 40 -7.07 1.63 -7.80
C MET A 40 -7.17 0.69 -8.99
N LYS A 41 -6.79 1.16 -10.18
CA LYS A 41 -6.77 0.30 -11.37
C LYS A 41 -5.69 -0.77 -11.23
N ALA A 42 -6.11 -2.03 -11.22
CA ALA A 42 -5.22 -3.16 -11.41
C ALA A 42 -4.70 -3.18 -12.86
N ILE A 43 -3.43 -3.54 -13.01
CA ILE A 43 -2.73 -3.72 -14.27
C ILE A 43 -2.28 -5.17 -14.30
N LEU A 44 -2.51 -5.82 -15.45
CA LEU A 44 -1.96 -7.13 -15.79
C LEU A 44 -0.79 -6.92 -16.74
N LEU A 45 0.40 -7.39 -16.37
CA LEU A 45 1.57 -7.44 -17.25
C LEU A 45 1.99 -8.91 -17.37
N GLN A 46 1.83 -9.46 -18.56
CA GLN A 46 2.22 -10.83 -18.89
C GLN A 46 3.04 -10.80 -20.18
N PHE A 47 4.18 -11.46 -20.18
CA PHE A 47 5.08 -11.55 -21.31
C PHE A 47 5.19 -13.03 -21.71
N ALA A 48 5.19 -13.32 -23.01
CA ALA A 48 5.18 -14.69 -23.51
C ALA A 48 6.54 -15.41 -23.36
N GLU A 49 7.61 -14.62 -23.23
CA GLU A 49 8.99 -15.10 -23.21
C GLU A 49 9.56 -15.21 -21.79
N ASN A 50 8.81 -14.74 -20.79
CA ASN A 50 9.25 -14.64 -19.41
C ASN A 50 8.88 -15.89 -18.61
N TYR A 51 9.82 -16.40 -17.80
CA TYR A 51 9.57 -17.53 -16.88
C TYR A 51 8.79 -17.11 -15.64
N ARG A 52 8.97 -15.85 -15.21
CA ARG A 52 8.28 -15.31 -14.04
C ARG A 52 6.76 -15.24 -14.23
N PRO A 53 5.97 -15.40 -13.16
CA PRO A 53 4.52 -15.22 -13.20
C PRO A 53 4.09 -13.83 -13.69
N ALA A 54 2.90 -13.74 -14.28
CA ALA A 54 2.30 -12.47 -14.67
C ALA A 54 2.10 -11.56 -13.46
N TYR A 55 2.44 -10.28 -13.60
CA TYR A 55 2.17 -9.29 -12.57
C TYR A 55 0.71 -8.88 -12.62
N TYR A 56 -0.01 -9.01 -11.51
CA TYR A 56 -1.37 -8.50 -11.32
C TYR A 56 -1.44 -7.61 -10.08
N GLY A 57 -1.52 -6.29 -10.27
CA GLY A 57 -1.49 -5.35 -9.14
C GLY A 57 -1.62 -3.89 -9.54
N THR A 58 -1.42 -2.99 -8.58
CA THR A 58 -1.52 -1.54 -8.84
C THR A 58 -0.14 -0.94 -9.13
N HIS A 59 0.02 -0.23 -10.24
CA HIS A 59 1.24 0.54 -10.51
C HIS A 59 1.13 1.96 -9.95
N ARG A 60 1.89 2.27 -8.88
CA ARG A 60 1.80 3.55 -8.16
C ARG A 60 2.83 4.59 -8.60
N LYS A 61 3.98 4.14 -9.13
CA LYS A 61 5.05 5.02 -9.63
C LYS A 61 4.61 5.69 -10.94
N LYS A 62 4.81 7.01 -11.06
CA LYS A 62 4.48 7.78 -12.27
C LYS A 62 5.71 8.53 -12.76
N SER A 63 6.06 8.33 -14.02
CA SER A 63 7.12 9.08 -14.69
C SER A 63 6.61 10.45 -15.14
N LYS A 64 7.46 11.47 -15.03
CA LYS A 64 7.22 12.80 -15.65
C LYS A 64 7.68 12.84 -17.11
N LYS A 65 8.56 11.92 -17.53
CA LYS A 65 9.13 11.85 -18.87
C LYS A 65 8.27 11.02 -19.82
N ILE A 66 7.70 9.92 -19.33
CA ILE A 66 6.84 9.01 -20.09
C ILE A 66 5.40 9.54 -20.05
N SER A 67 4.83 9.82 -21.20
CA SER A 67 3.44 10.29 -21.31
C SER A 67 2.72 9.60 -22.46
N PRO A 68 1.37 9.63 -22.51
CA PRO A 68 0.61 9.00 -23.60
C PRO A 68 0.99 9.49 -25.00
N LYS A 69 1.52 10.72 -25.11
CA LYS A 69 2.01 11.30 -26.37
C LYS A 69 3.45 10.92 -26.70
N ASN A 70 4.22 10.43 -25.73
CA ASN A 70 5.62 10.07 -25.87
C ASN A 70 5.90 8.70 -25.20
N PRO A 71 5.38 7.60 -25.74
CA PRO A 71 5.45 6.28 -25.10
C PRO A 71 6.87 5.68 -25.07
N PHE A 72 7.74 6.07 -26.00
CA PHE A 72 9.11 5.52 -26.11
C PHE A 72 10.18 6.33 -25.38
N LYS A 73 9.80 7.34 -24.59
CA LYS A 73 10.77 8.01 -23.73
C LYS A 73 11.20 7.08 -22.60
N LYS A 74 12.45 7.20 -22.18
CA LYS A 74 13.00 6.48 -21.03
C LYS A 74 13.02 7.37 -19.80
N ASP A 75 12.69 6.82 -18.64
CA ASP A 75 12.88 7.50 -17.36
C ASP A 75 13.88 6.78 -16.46
N GLU A 76 15.16 6.99 -16.78
CA GLU A 76 16.34 6.43 -16.10
C GLU A 76 16.45 6.81 -14.61
N VAL A 77 15.62 7.73 -14.11
CA VAL A 77 15.60 8.09 -12.68
C VAL A 77 14.71 7.15 -11.88
N LEU A 78 13.63 6.64 -12.49
CA LEU A 78 12.65 5.79 -11.82
C LEU A 78 12.76 4.31 -12.20
N LEU A 79 13.25 4.05 -13.42
CA LEU A 79 13.33 2.73 -14.02
C LEU A 79 14.74 2.54 -14.58
N ASP A 80 15.37 1.44 -14.21
CA ASP A 80 16.57 0.96 -14.87
C ASP A 80 16.15 0.10 -16.06
N TYR A 81 16.61 0.47 -17.26
CA TYR A 81 16.29 -0.23 -18.51
C TYR A 81 17.42 -1.16 -18.96
N GLU A 82 18.56 -1.14 -18.28
CA GLU A 82 19.71 -2.00 -18.60
C GLU A 82 19.61 -3.35 -17.87
N VAL A 83 18.80 -3.42 -16.82
CA VAL A 83 18.51 -4.64 -16.07
C VAL A 83 17.39 -5.41 -16.77
N ASP A 84 17.66 -6.67 -17.11
CA ASP A 84 16.64 -7.61 -17.55
C ASP A 84 16.07 -8.35 -16.34
N SER A 85 14.87 -7.92 -15.93
CA SER A 85 14.20 -8.51 -14.77
C SER A 85 13.84 -9.98 -14.93
N ASP A 86 13.90 -10.55 -16.15
CA ASP A 86 13.60 -11.98 -16.35
C ASP A 86 14.80 -12.88 -16.04
N GLU A 87 16.02 -12.43 -16.34
CA GLU A 87 17.25 -13.21 -16.13
C GLU A 87 17.56 -13.44 -14.65
N GLU A 88 17.08 -12.54 -13.77
CA GLU A 88 17.20 -12.68 -12.31
C GLU A 88 16.22 -13.71 -11.71
N TRP A 89 15.23 -14.20 -12.47
CA TRP A 89 14.36 -15.26 -11.98
C TRP A 89 15.03 -16.62 -12.20
N GLU A 90 15.27 -17.33 -11.10
CA GLU A 90 15.66 -18.73 -11.17
C GLU A 90 14.47 -19.59 -11.59
N GLU A 91 14.72 -20.57 -12.46
CA GLU A 91 13.76 -21.64 -12.73
C GLU A 91 13.69 -22.48 -11.45
N GLU A 92 12.63 -22.30 -10.66
CA GLU A 92 12.45 -23.01 -9.38
C GLU A 92 12.62 -24.51 -9.63
N GLU A 93 13.52 -25.14 -8.88
CA GLU A 93 13.64 -26.60 -8.89
C GLU A 93 12.25 -27.19 -8.65
N PRO A 94 11.88 -28.30 -9.34
CA PRO A 94 10.57 -28.91 -9.16
C PRO A 94 10.34 -29.10 -7.67
N GLY A 95 9.40 -28.30 -7.13
CA GLY A 95 9.19 -28.20 -5.69
C GLY A 95 9.04 -29.58 -5.07
N GLU A 96 9.51 -29.73 -3.84
CA GLU A 96 9.33 -30.97 -3.11
C GLU A 96 7.84 -31.30 -3.08
N SER A 97 7.47 -32.46 -3.62
CA SER A 97 6.09 -32.92 -3.63
C SER A 97 5.58 -32.90 -2.19
N LEU A 98 4.63 -32.01 -1.88
CA LEU A 98 3.81 -32.06 -0.68
C LEU A 98 2.87 -33.28 -0.79
N SER A 99 3.47 -34.47 -0.82
CA SER A 99 2.77 -35.68 -0.46
C SER A 99 2.44 -35.50 1.00
N ASN A 100 1.17 -35.28 1.33
CA ASN A 100 0.67 -35.63 2.64
C ASN A 100 1.29 -36.98 2.96
N SER A 101 2.05 -37.04 4.06
CA SER A 101 2.39 -38.32 4.66
C SER A 101 1.10 -38.86 5.26
N GLU A 102 0.20 -39.30 4.38
CA GLU A 102 -0.92 -40.16 4.72
C GLU A 102 -0.31 -41.55 4.89
N GLY A 103 0.37 -41.70 6.03
CA GLY A 103 0.58 -43.00 6.64
C GLY A 103 -0.76 -43.47 7.18
N GLU A 104 -1.69 -43.82 6.28
CA GLU A 104 -2.77 -44.74 6.62
C GLU A 104 -2.17 -46.16 6.63
N ASP A 105 -1.55 -46.50 7.76
CA ASP A 105 -1.59 -47.88 8.24
C ASP A 105 -2.96 -48.02 8.93
N GLU A 106 -3.97 -48.40 8.15
CA GLU A 106 -5.28 -48.79 8.66
C GLU A 106 -5.14 -50.08 9.49
N ASP A 107 -4.73 -49.98 10.76
CA ASP A 107 -5.17 -50.88 11.83
C ASP A 107 -4.65 -50.42 13.21
N ASN A 108 -5.35 -49.49 13.87
CA ASN A 108 -5.94 -49.68 15.22
C ASN A 108 -6.24 -48.36 15.95
N GLU A 109 -7.51 -48.26 16.34
CA GLU A 109 -8.00 -47.87 17.67
C GLU A 109 -7.59 -46.50 18.24
N ASP A 110 -8.57 -45.58 18.18
CA ASP A 110 -9.06 -44.79 19.32
C ASP A 110 -8.04 -43.89 20.04
N ASN A 111 -7.87 -42.67 19.54
CA ASN A 111 -7.69 -41.52 20.44
C ASN A 111 -8.21 -40.23 19.79
N ASP A 112 -9.22 -39.64 20.41
CA ASP A 112 -9.65 -38.25 20.22
C ASP A 112 -8.46 -37.31 20.41
N GLU A 113 -8.10 -36.49 19.42
CA GLU A 113 -7.31 -35.25 19.57
C GLU A 113 -7.38 -34.45 18.25
N ASP A 114 -8.53 -33.79 18.03
CA ASP A 114 -8.78 -32.78 16.98
C ASP A 114 -8.16 -31.43 17.39
N ASP A 115 -6.86 -31.41 17.72
CA ASP A 115 -6.12 -30.25 18.26
C ASP A 115 -4.82 -29.93 17.47
N GLU A 116 -4.64 -30.50 16.26
CA GLU A 116 -3.42 -30.27 15.46
C GLU A 116 -3.52 -29.03 14.53
N ASP A 117 -4.70 -28.46 14.32
CA ASP A 117 -4.92 -27.29 13.46
C ASP A 117 -4.81 -25.93 14.21
N GLU A 118 -4.75 -25.92 15.54
CA GLU A 118 -4.66 -24.68 16.34
C GLU A 118 -3.24 -24.11 16.46
N GLY A 119 -2.21 -24.87 16.07
CA GLY A 119 -0.80 -24.45 16.18
C GLY A 119 -0.32 -23.50 15.09
N PHE A 120 -1.00 -23.44 13.94
CA PHE A 120 -0.60 -22.61 12.81
C PHE A 120 -1.23 -21.21 12.83
N PHE A 121 -2.47 -21.10 13.33
CA PHE A 121 -3.20 -19.84 13.36
C PHE A 121 -3.05 -19.15 14.70
N VAL A 122 -2.44 -17.96 14.69
CA VAL A 122 -2.46 -17.07 15.85
C VAL A 122 -3.83 -16.38 15.93
N PRO A 123 -4.56 -16.50 17.07
CA PRO A 123 -5.84 -15.82 17.25
C PRO A 123 -5.74 -14.30 17.07
N HIS A 124 -6.82 -13.67 16.61
CA HIS A 124 -6.86 -12.21 16.52
C HIS A 124 -6.58 -11.58 17.91
N GLY A 125 -5.74 -10.54 17.96
CA GLY A 125 -5.43 -9.84 19.22
C GLY A 125 -4.32 -10.45 20.07
N TYR A 126 -3.56 -11.43 19.57
CA TYR A 126 -2.27 -11.78 20.19
C TYR A 126 -1.24 -10.70 19.84
N LEU A 127 -0.97 -9.81 20.78
CA LEU A 127 0.15 -8.87 20.74
C LEU A 127 1.27 -9.46 21.60
N SER A 128 2.52 -9.30 21.16
CA SER A 128 3.66 -9.63 22.02
C SER A 128 3.62 -8.71 23.25
N ASP A 129 4.25 -9.13 24.37
CA ASP A 129 4.28 -8.35 25.62
C ASP A 129 4.80 -6.89 25.46
N ASP A 130 5.48 -6.59 24.34
CA ASP A 130 6.05 -5.27 24.00
C ASP A 130 5.21 -4.46 22.98
N GLU A 131 4.17 -5.06 22.38
CA GLU A 131 3.33 -4.41 21.34
C GLU A 131 1.97 -3.94 21.87
N GLY A 132 1.68 -4.13 23.17
CA GLY A 132 0.49 -3.61 23.83
C GLY A 132 0.58 -2.09 24.05
N ILE A 133 -0.55 -1.38 23.90
CA ILE A 133 -0.64 -0.01 24.38
C ILE A 133 -0.70 -0.08 25.91
N GLU A 134 0.31 0.45 26.60
CA GLU A 134 0.22 0.64 28.04
C GLU A 134 -0.91 1.66 28.26
N GLU A 135 -2.06 1.20 28.76
CA GLU A 135 -3.07 2.10 29.31
C GLU A 135 -2.41 2.77 30.53
N ASP A 136 -1.80 3.94 30.30
CA ASP A 136 -1.26 4.80 31.34
C ASP A 136 -2.31 4.94 32.45
N GLU A 137 -2.02 4.32 33.60
CA GLU A 137 -2.72 4.58 34.84
C GLU A 137 -2.68 6.08 35.10
N GLU A 138 -3.87 6.67 35.20
CA GLU A 138 -4.11 8.01 35.69
C GLU A 138 -3.36 8.24 37.01
N VAL A 139 -2.24 8.99 36.95
CA VAL A 139 -1.62 9.62 38.10
C VAL A 139 -1.35 11.10 37.80
N CYS A 140 -2.34 11.92 38.20
CA CYS A 140 -2.23 13.31 38.66
C CYS A 140 -1.79 14.41 37.66
#